data_AF-A0A529LBF4-F1
#
_entry.id   AF-A0A529LBF4-F1
#
_cell.length_a   1.000
_cell.length_b   1.000
_cell.length_c   1.000
_cell.angle_alpha   90.00
_cell.angle_beta   90.00
_cell.angle_gamma   90.00
#
_symmetry.space_group_name_H-M   'P 1'
#
loop_
_entity.id
_entity.type
_entity.pdbx_description
1 polymer ?
#
loop_
_entity_poly.entity_id
_entity_poly.type
_entity_poly.pdbx_seq_one_letter_code
_entity_poly.pdbx_strand_id
1 'polypeptide(L)'
;MKSFYAYPSAQQEVRNVINAAKEQIANSGTKHDLHLWEENEICGRPLTSPIFDGIRDTDFLIADITSLNFNVTFEIGYAIGLGKRVYLTRNSNFQRAGGLIDKIGIFDTLGFQAYSDQDGLRQLITGFDGRNPIPLRAVLNVRAPVYVLRTPQSNSSQLAIVSRIKKARLGFKGYMPSDDPRLSAAQAIDDISACIGAVIPLLPHDFADAEIHNIRAAFVGGLSLGMGKLTTILQPRTGPAPLDVRDIVKTFNTDDAIAEIIGEFALDVTERLQADDPLPLPKGNFLAEMSIGDAVAENEFQTLGNYYLRTDQFQRASRGEVNLVVGRKGAGKTALFSQLRNAKRNNVQNIVVDLKPEGYQLVRLKEDVLDYLADGARMHLITALFEYVFYLEICYKLLEKDQDRHLRDNRLYDLYNNLAKIYQSGAAGEGDFSERLQGLSRDLAASFQKRFGTQGDQRLTAAEVTELIHKHNIRDIRKALSDYLSLKESVWVLFDNLDKGWSSHGLTDDDILILRGLIDAARKIQRQMQSEAHDFNCVVFVRNDVYQL
;
A
#
# COMPACT_ATOMS: atom_id res chain seq x y z
N MET A 1 -11.15 -15.16 -38.17
CA MET A 1 -10.91 -14.41 -36.94
C MET A 1 -10.88 -15.41 -35.81
N LYS A 2 -9.86 -15.38 -34.95
CA LYS A 2 -9.70 -16.29 -33.82
C LYS A 2 -10.07 -15.57 -32.54
N SER A 3 -10.91 -16.17 -31.72
CA SER A 3 -11.33 -15.59 -30.44
C SER A 3 -11.22 -16.62 -29.33
N PHE A 4 -10.81 -16.19 -28.15
CA PHE A 4 -10.81 -17.01 -26.95
C PHE A 4 -12.04 -16.67 -26.09
N TYR A 5 -12.75 -17.67 -25.57
CA TYR A 5 -13.86 -17.47 -24.64
C TYR A 5 -13.50 -17.98 -23.23
N ALA A 6 -13.30 -17.04 -22.32
CA ALA A 6 -13.14 -17.25 -20.89
C ALA A 6 -14.50 -17.26 -20.16
N TYR A 7 -14.77 -18.27 -19.32
CA TYR A 7 -16.00 -18.31 -18.52
C TYR A 7 -15.82 -19.17 -17.26
N PRO A 8 -16.55 -18.87 -16.17
CA PRO A 8 -16.46 -19.65 -14.94
C PRO A 8 -17.07 -21.05 -15.11
N SER A 9 -16.33 -22.09 -14.75
CA SER A 9 -16.78 -23.49 -14.81
C SER A 9 -17.93 -23.83 -13.85
N ALA A 10 -18.13 -23.01 -12.81
CA ALA A 10 -19.05 -23.30 -11.72
C ALA A 10 -20.54 -23.21 -12.10
N GLN A 11 -20.88 -22.47 -13.16
CA GLN A 11 -22.28 -22.32 -13.61
C GLN A 11 -22.58 -23.20 -14.82
N GLN A 12 -23.17 -24.37 -14.57
CA GLN A 12 -23.45 -25.38 -15.61
C GLN A 12 -24.37 -24.86 -16.72
N GLU A 13 -25.39 -24.06 -16.39
CA GLU A 13 -26.31 -23.50 -17.39
C GLU A 13 -25.59 -22.52 -18.33
N VAL A 14 -24.74 -21.63 -17.79
CA VAL A 14 -23.92 -20.71 -18.59
C VAL A 14 -23.01 -21.49 -19.52
N ARG A 15 -22.35 -22.54 -19.01
CA ARG A 15 -21.49 -23.42 -19.81
C ARG A 15 -22.26 -24.11 -20.95
N ASN A 16 -23.44 -24.64 -20.67
CA ASN A 16 -24.26 -25.29 -21.68
C ASN A 16 -24.65 -24.32 -22.80
N VAL A 17 -25.02 -23.08 -22.44
CA VAL A 17 -25.36 -22.03 -23.42
C VAL A 17 -24.15 -21.65 -24.28
N ILE A 18 -22.97 -21.52 -23.69
CA ILE A 18 -21.73 -21.20 -24.41
C ILE A 18 -21.34 -22.32 -25.39
N ASN A 19 -21.40 -23.58 -24.95
CA ASN A 19 -21.13 -24.74 -25.82
C ASN A 19 -22.12 -24.82 -26.98
N ALA A 20 -23.42 -24.65 -26.71
CA ALA A 20 -24.44 -24.64 -27.76
C ALA A 20 -24.23 -23.49 -28.75
N ALA A 21 -23.86 -22.30 -28.28
CA ALA A 21 -23.54 -21.17 -29.15
C ALA A 21 -22.32 -21.46 -30.04
N LYS A 22 -21.27 -22.09 -29.48
CA LYS A 22 -20.09 -22.52 -30.26
C LYS A 22 -20.46 -23.51 -31.37
N GLU A 23 -21.24 -24.55 -31.06
CA GLU A 23 -21.69 -25.52 -32.05
C GLU A 23 -22.49 -24.87 -33.18
N GLN A 24 -23.37 -23.91 -32.85
CA GLN A 24 -24.11 -23.15 -33.85
C GLN A 24 -23.20 -22.29 -34.74
N ILE A 25 -22.15 -21.67 -34.19
CA ILE A 25 -21.17 -20.91 -34.97
C ILE A 25 -20.44 -21.83 -35.94
N ALA A 26 -19.96 -22.98 -35.47
CA ALA A 26 -19.27 -23.97 -36.31
C ALA A 26 -20.15 -24.45 -37.46
N ASN A 27 -21.44 -24.70 -37.20
CA ASN A 27 -22.41 -25.17 -38.21
C ASN A 27 -22.86 -24.07 -39.19
N SER A 28 -22.71 -22.78 -38.84
CA SER A 28 -23.14 -21.66 -39.68
C SER A 28 -22.21 -21.37 -40.88
N GLY A 29 -21.05 -22.02 -40.97
CA GLY A 29 -20.06 -21.80 -42.03
C GLY A 29 -19.33 -20.45 -41.95
N THR A 30 -19.46 -19.72 -40.83
CA THR A 30 -18.74 -18.48 -40.59
C THR A 30 -17.24 -18.75 -40.35
N LYS A 31 -16.35 -17.89 -40.88
CA LYS A 31 -14.88 -17.96 -40.67
C LYS A 31 -14.46 -17.45 -39.27
N HIS A 32 -15.23 -17.79 -38.24
CA HIS A 32 -15.00 -17.39 -36.87
C HIS A 32 -14.59 -18.63 -36.05
N ASP A 33 -13.34 -18.64 -35.61
CA ASP A 33 -12.74 -19.76 -34.87
C ASP A 33 -12.77 -19.45 -33.38
N LEU A 34 -13.76 -20.00 -32.69
CA LEU A 34 -14.00 -19.79 -31.26
C LEU A 34 -13.35 -20.92 -30.46
N HIS A 35 -12.33 -20.59 -29.67
CA HIS A 35 -11.66 -21.51 -28.74
C HIS A 35 -12.20 -21.31 -27.33
N LEU A 36 -12.62 -22.39 -26.68
CA LEU A 36 -13.03 -22.37 -25.28
C LEU A 36 -11.85 -22.79 -24.41
N TRP A 37 -11.74 -22.23 -23.20
CA TRP A 37 -10.63 -22.55 -22.30
C TRP A 37 -10.57 -24.06 -21.93
N GLU A 38 -11.70 -24.76 -21.95
CA GLU A 38 -11.82 -26.20 -21.66
C GLU A 38 -11.21 -27.11 -22.73
N GLU A 39 -10.96 -26.58 -23.93
CA GLU A 39 -10.43 -27.33 -25.07
C GLU A 39 -8.91 -27.37 -25.10
N ASN A 40 -8.25 -26.69 -24.17
CA ASN A 40 -6.82 -26.81 -23.98
C ASN A 40 -6.47 -28.25 -23.59
N GLU A 41 -5.57 -28.90 -24.34
CA GLU A 41 -5.05 -30.23 -24.00
C GLU A 41 -4.31 -30.19 -22.65
N ILE A 42 -5.00 -30.58 -21.57
CA ILE A 42 -4.49 -30.54 -20.19
C ILE A 42 -3.58 -31.76 -19.87
N CYS A 43 -3.60 -32.83 -20.66
CA CYS A 43 -2.85 -34.04 -20.34
C CYS A 43 -1.33 -33.81 -20.48
N GLY A 44 -0.61 -33.78 -19.35
CA GLY A 44 0.85 -33.69 -19.30
C GLY A 44 1.45 -32.31 -19.54
N ARG A 45 0.63 -31.26 -19.72
CA ARG A 45 1.09 -29.86 -19.81
C ARG A 45 0.82 -29.11 -18.50
N PRO A 46 1.68 -28.17 -18.09
CA PRO A 46 1.34 -27.24 -17.02
C PRO A 46 0.02 -26.53 -17.34
N LEU A 47 -0.92 -26.45 -16.39
CA LEU A 47 -2.24 -25.83 -16.59
C LEU A 47 -2.16 -24.36 -17.02
N THR A 48 -1.06 -23.69 -16.69
CA THR A 48 -0.86 -22.24 -16.80
C THR A 48 -0.48 -21.78 -18.22
N SER A 49 0.37 -22.52 -18.94
CA SER A 49 0.88 -22.12 -20.27
C SER A 49 -0.18 -22.11 -21.38
N PRO A 50 -1.04 -23.14 -21.54
CA PRO A 50 -1.94 -23.24 -22.68
C PRO A 50 -2.97 -22.10 -22.76
N ILE A 51 -3.48 -21.64 -21.61
CA ILE A 51 -4.49 -20.58 -21.56
C ILE A 51 -3.88 -19.22 -21.95
N PHE A 52 -2.72 -18.85 -21.39
CA PHE A 52 -2.09 -17.58 -21.71
C PHE A 52 -1.55 -17.52 -23.14
N ASP A 53 -1.03 -18.64 -23.65
CA ASP A 53 -0.63 -18.77 -25.05
C ASP A 53 -1.86 -18.68 -25.98
N GLY A 54 -2.97 -19.35 -25.62
CA GLY A 54 -4.24 -19.27 -26.35
C GLY A 54 -4.82 -17.85 -26.40
N ILE A 55 -4.75 -17.10 -25.30
CA ILE A 55 -5.17 -15.68 -25.28
C ILE A 55 -4.22 -14.85 -26.15
N ARG A 56 -2.91 -15.10 -26.11
CA ARG A 56 -1.92 -14.36 -26.90
C ARG A 56 -2.12 -14.56 -28.41
N ASP A 57 -2.49 -15.77 -28.83
CA ASP A 57 -2.62 -16.17 -30.24
C ASP A 57 -3.97 -15.82 -30.89
N THR A 58 -4.91 -15.25 -30.14
CA THR A 58 -6.24 -14.85 -30.63
C THR A 58 -6.33 -13.37 -30.98
N ASP A 59 -7.28 -12.98 -31.82
CA ASP A 59 -7.46 -11.58 -32.24
C ASP A 59 -8.05 -10.72 -31.09
N PHE A 60 -8.94 -11.31 -30.28
CA PHE A 60 -9.57 -10.67 -29.13
C PHE A 60 -10.09 -11.71 -28.12
N LEU A 61 -10.38 -11.25 -26.90
CA LEU A 61 -10.95 -12.06 -25.82
C LEU A 61 -12.46 -11.78 -25.70
N ILE A 62 -13.23 -12.84 -25.47
CA ILE A 62 -14.60 -12.78 -24.97
C ILE A 62 -14.59 -13.37 -23.56
N ALA A 63 -15.17 -12.68 -22.59
CA ALA A 63 -15.21 -13.17 -21.21
C ALA A 63 -16.59 -13.03 -20.60
N ASP A 64 -17.08 -14.11 -19.99
CA ASP A 64 -18.35 -14.09 -19.28
C ASP A 64 -18.18 -13.66 -17.82
N ILE A 65 -18.95 -12.64 -17.43
CA ILE A 65 -18.94 -12.07 -16.08
C ILE A 65 -20.25 -12.33 -15.32
N THR A 66 -21.00 -13.38 -15.69
CA THR A 66 -22.22 -13.79 -14.96
C THR A 66 -21.92 -14.14 -13.51
N SER A 67 -20.81 -14.85 -13.29
CA SER A 67 -20.17 -14.96 -11.98
C SER A 67 -18.69 -14.59 -12.10
N LEU A 68 -18.18 -13.86 -11.10
CA LEU A 68 -16.78 -13.48 -11.07
C LEU A 68 -15.97 -14.56 -10.37
N ASN A 69 -14.84 -14.94 -10.96
CA ASN A 69 -13.84 -15.78 -10.32
C ASN A 69 -12.44 -15.23 -10.59
N PHE A 70 -11.45 -15.77 -9.88
CA PHE A 70 -10.07 -15.31 -10.00
C PHE A 70 -9.53 -15.49 -11.43
N ASN A 71 -9.68 -16.67 -12.02
CA ASN A 71 -9.08 -17.01 -13.32
C ASN A 71 -9.60 -16.14 -14.46
N VAL A 72 -10.92 -16.06 -14.64
CA VAL A 72 -11.54 -15.24 -15.70
C VAL A 72 -11.18 -13.77 -15.50
N THR A 73 -11.16 -13.28 -14.26
CA THR A 73 -10.75 -11.90 -13.98
C THR A 73 -9.28 -11.65 -14.34
N PHE A 74 -8.42 -12.62 -14.07
CA PHE A 74 -7.01 -12.57 -14.44
C PHE A 74 -6.83 -12.57 -15.96
N GLU A 75 -7.56 -13.44 -16.67
CA GLU A 75 -7.54 -13.54 -18.14
C GLU A 75 -8.02 -12.26 -18.81
N ILE A 76 -9.08 -11.63 -18.28
CA ILE A 76 -9.54 -10.30 -18.69
C ILE A 76 -8.43 -9.27 -18.54
N GLY A 77 -7.79 -9.20 -17.36
CA GLY A 77 -6.67 -8.30 -17.12
C GLY A 77 -5.50 -8.57 -18.08
N TYR A 78 -5.15 -9.83 -18.29
CA TYR A 78 -4.06 -10.25 -19.18
C TYR A 78 -4.31 -9.87 -20.64
N ALA A 79 -5.52 -10.10 -21.17
CA ALA A 79 -5.87 -9.71 -22.53
C ALA A 79 -5.87 -8.18 -22.71
N ILE A 80 -6.38 -7.41 -21.75
CA ILE A 80 -6.29 -5.94 -21.77
C ILE A 80 -4.82 -5.51 -21.75
N GLY A 81 -3.99 -6.13 -20.91
CA GLY A 81 -2.56 -5.82 -20.81
C GLY A 81 -1.78 -6.10 -22.10
N LEU A 82 -2.18 -7.11 -22.88
CA LEU A 82 -1.65 -7.38 -24.22
C LEU A 82 -2.13 -6.38 -25.29
N GLY A 83 -2.99 -5.42 -24.92
CA GLY A 83 -3.60 -4.46 -25.85
C GLY A 83 -4.67 -5.08 -26.75
N LYS A 84 -5.22 -6.25 -26.39
CA LYS A 84 -6.29 -6.90 -27.15
C LYS A 84 -7.64 -6.29 -26.79
N ARG A 85 -8.58 -6.37 -27.73
CA ARG A 85 -9.98 -6.04 -27.44
C ARG A 85 -10.56 -7.11 -26.52
N VAL A 86 -11.32 -6.68 -25.52
CA VAL A 86 -12.05 -7.58 -24.61
C VAL A 86 -13.53 -7.26 -24.67
N TYR A 87 -14.35 -8.26 -24.96
CA TYR A 87 -15.80 -8.17 -24.92
C TYR A 87 -16.32 -8.92 -23.70
N LEU A 88 -17.05 -8.20 -22.83
CA LEU A 88 -17.66 -8.80 -21.66
C LEU A 88 -19.11 -9.19 -21.96
N THR A 89 -19.46 -10.44 -21.66
CA THR A 89 -20.82 -10.95 -21.77
C THR A 89 -21.41 -11.24 -20.41
N ARG A 90 -22.74 -11.24 -20.30
CA ARG A 90 -23.43 -11.65 -19.09
C ARG A 90 -24.77 -12.30 -19.40
N ASN A 91 -25.05 -13.41 -18.75
CA ASN A 91 -26.35 -14.06 -18.82
C ASN A 91 -27.40 -13.28 -17.98
N SER A 92 -28.46 -12.79 -18.63
CA SER A 92 -29.53 -12.02 -17.99
C SER A 92 -30.47 -12.84 -17.12
N ASN A 93 -30.48 -14.17 -17.27
CA ASN A 93 -31.32 -15.06 -16.47
C ASN A 93 -30.84 -15.15 -15.01
N PHE A 94 -29.58 -14.78 -14.75
CA PHE A 94 -29.00 -14.80 -13.41
C PHE A 94 -29.08 -13.43 -12.75
N GLN A 95 -29.49 -13.44 -11.48
CA GLN A 95 -29.50 -12.22 -10.66
C GLN A 95 -28.09 -11.63 -10.58
N ARG A 96 -28.03 -10.30 -10.64
CA ARG A 96 -26.77 -9.59 -10.44
C ARG A 96 -26.37 -9.75 -8.99
N ALA A 97 -25.17 -10.27 -8.72
CA ALA A 97 -24.52 -10.13 -7.41
C ALA A 97 -24.10 -8.66 -7.20
N GLY A 98 -25.07 -7.74 -7.20
CA GLY A 98 -24.84 -6.29 -7.23
C GLY A 98 -23.92 -5.84 -6.10
N GLY A 99 -24.13 -6.35 -4.89
CA GLY A 99 -23.30 -6.01 -3.74
C GLY A 99 -21.82 -6.38 -3.86
N LEU A 100 -21.46 -7.44 -4.61
CA LEU A 100 -20.07 -7.87 -4.77
C LEU A 100 -19.40 -7.11 -5.93
N ILE A 101 -20.06 -7.00 -7.08
CA ILE A 101 -19.54 -6.32 -8.27
C ILE A 101 -19.31 -4.83 -7.99
N ASP A 102 -20.27 -4.18 -7.31
CA ASP A 102 -20.18 -2.75 -6.98
C ASP A 102 -19.07 -2.49 -5.95
N LYS A 103 -18.82 -3.45 -5.03
CA LYS A 103 -17.67 -3.38 -4.12
C LYS A 103 -16.35 -3.59 -4.85
N ILE A 104 -16.26 -4.51 -5.82
CA ILE A 104 -15.02 -4.74 -6.57
C ILE A 104 -14.63 -3.47 -7.35
N GLY A 105 -15.58 -2.86 -8.06
CA GLY A 105 -15.41 -1.59 -8.78
C GLY A 105 -14.73 -1.69 -10.15
N ILE A 106 -14.26 -2.87 -10.57
CA ILE A 106 -13.62 -3.03 -11.88
C ILE A 106 -14.70 -3.16 -12.96
N PHE A 107 -15.69 -4.02 -12.71
CA PHE A 107 -16.72 -4.38 -13.68
C PHE A 107 -17.98 -3.49 -13.63
N ASP A 108 -18.01 -2.46 -12.78
CA ASP A 108 -19.05 -1.42 -12.81
C ASP A 108 -18.75 -0.34 -13.89
N THR A 109 -17.47 -0.15 -14.22
CA THR A 109 -16.96 0.83 -15.18
C THR A 109 -16.70 0.23 -16.56
N LEU A 110 -16.64 -1.11 -16.68
CA LEU A 110 -16.56 -1.82 -17.95
C LEU A 110 -17.95 -2.17 -18.47
N GLY A 111 -18.24 -1.78 -19.71
CA GLY A 111 -19.48 -2.16 -20.39
C GLY A 111 -19.51 -3.65 -20.73
N PHE A 112 -20.69 -4.26 -20.63
CA PHE A 112 -20.94 -5.65 -21.00
C PHE A 112 -22.21 -5.76 -21.87
N GLN A 113 -22.32 -6.84 -22.63
CA GLN A 113 -23.51 -7.19 -23.41
C GLN A 113 -24.26 -8.36 -22.77
N ALA A 114 -25.57 -8.22 -22.65
CA ALA A 114 -26.41 -9.23 -22.04
C ALA A 114 -26.92 -10.25 -23.08
N TYR A 115 -27.03 -11.51 -22.66
CA TYR A 115 -27.67 -12.58 -23.44
C TYR A 115 -28.55 -13.45 -22.53
N SER A 116 -29.54 -14.14 -23.10
CA SER A 116 -30.44 -15.05 -22.35
C SER A 116 -30.31 -16.51 -22.78
N ASP A 117 -29.81 -16.76 -23.99
CA ASP A 117 -29.80 -18.07 -24.64
C ASP A 117 -28.65 -18.17 -25.66
N GLN A 118 -28.51 -19.34 -26.28
CA GLN A 118 -27.44 -19.61 -27.23
C GLN A 118 -27.54 -18.78 -28.52
N ASP A 119 -28.76 -18.45 -28.99
CA ASP A 119 -28.95 -17.71 -30.24
C ASP A 119 -28.56 -16.24 -30.07
N GLY A 120 -28.97 -15.63 -28.94
CA GLY A 120 -28.54 -14.30 -28.54
C GLY A 120 -27.02 -14.23 -28.40
N LEU A 121 -26.42 -15.18 -27.68
CA LEU A 121 -24.97 -15.22 -27.52
C LEU A 121 -24.23 -15.40 -28.86
N ARG A 122 -24.70 -16.30 -29.72
CA ARG A 122 -24.16 -16.49 -31.08
C ARG A 122 -24.13 -15.17 -31.84
N GLN A 123 -25.25 -14.43 -31.86
CA GLN A 123 -25.34 -13.15 -32.56
C GLN A 123 -24.30 -12.15 -32.05
N LEU A 124 -24.12 -12.05 -30.72
CA LEU A 124 -23.10 -11.18 -30.14
C LEU A 124 -21.70 -11.57 -30.63
N ILE A 125 -21.33 -12.85 -30.49
CA ILE A 125 -20.00 -13.35 -30.88
C ILE A 125 -19.73 -13.07 -32.36
N THR A 126 -20.70 -13.34 -33.24
CA THR A 126 -20.54 -13.10 -34.69
C THR A 126 -20.45 -11.62 -35.07
N GLY A 127 -20.93 -10.71 -34.21
CA GLY A 127 -20.86 -9.27 -34.42
C GLY A 127 -19.58 -8.62 -33.91
N PHE A 128 -18.76 -9.33 -33.13
CA PHE A 128 -17.48 -8.81 -32.65
C PHE A 128 -16.44 -8.79 -33.78
N ASP A 129 -15.58 -7.77 -33.78
CA ASP A 129 -14.61 -7.51 -34.84
C ASP A 129 -13.18 -7.28 -34.33
N GLY A 130 -12.99 -7.34 -33.01
CA GLY A 130 -11.70 -7.14 -32.32
C GLY A 130 -11.17 -5.70 -32.38
N ARG A 131 -11.93 -4.72 -32.89
CA ARG A 131 -11.46 -3.34 -33.06
C ARG A 131 -11.59 -2.53 -31.77
N ASN A 132 -10.86 -1.43 -31.71
CA ASN A 132 -10.89 -0.44 -30.62
C ASN A 132 -10.57 -1.03 -29.23
N PRO A 133 -9.38 -1.62 -29.02
CA PRO A 133 -8.93 -2.01 -27.69
C PRO A 133 -8.83 -0.80 -26.76
N ILE A 134 -8.84 -1.04 -25.45
CA ILE A 134 -8.63 0.02 -24.46
C ILE A 134 -7.20 0.56 -24.64
N PRO A 135 -7.01 1.88 -24.83
CA PRO A 135 -5.68 2.43 -24.99
C PRO A 135 -4.87 2.26 -23.70
N LEU A 136 -3.64 1.78 -23.83
CA LEU A 136 -2.70 1.66 -22.72
C LEU A 136 -1.76 2.86 -22.71
N ARG A 137 -1.46 3.39 -21.53
CA ARG A 137 -0.49 4.48 -21.39
C ARG A 137 0.92 3.98 -21.77
N ALA A 138 1.61 4.74 -22.61
CA ALA A 138 2.99 4.43 -22.99
C ALA A 138 4.04 5.04 -22.04
N VAL A 139 3.67 6.06 -21.27
CA VAL A 139 4.62 6.85 -20.48
C VAL A 139 4.77 6.29 -19.08
N LEU A 140 5.99 5.82 -18.77
CA LEU A 140 6.38 5.35 -17.45
C LEU A 140 6.54 6.51 -16.45
N ASN A 141 6.13 6.26 -15.21
CA ASN A 141 6.36 7.13 -14.07
C ASN A 141 7.63 6.72 -13.34
N VAL A 142 8.77 7.29 -13.74
CA VAL A 142 10.08 7.05 -13.10
C VAL A 142 10.15 7.48 -11.63
N ARG A 143 9.23 8.35 -11.18
CA ARG A 143 9.14 8.79 -9.78
C ARG A 143 8.43 7.76 -8.89
N ALA A 144 7.42 7.08 -9.42
CA ALA A 144 6.73 5.98 -8.75
C ALA A 144 6.76 4.72 -9.63
N PRO A 145 7.95 4.10 -9.82
CA PRO A 145 8.13 2.96 -10.72
C PRO A 145 7.43 1.67 -10.26
N VAL A 146 6.98 1.60 -9.01
CA VAL A 146 6.34 0.40 -8.46
C VAL A 146 4.86 0.66 -8.18
N TYR A 147 3.99 -0.26 -8.57
CA TYR A 147 2.60 -0.32 -8.09
C TYR A 147 2.47 -1.33 -6.93
N VAL A 148 1.73 -0.98 -5.88
CA VAL A 148 1.46 -1.89 -4.75
C VAL A 148 -0.04 -1.98 -4.51
N LEU A 149 -0.60 -3.19 -4.68
CA LEU A 149 -1.99 -3.44 -4.30
C LEU A 149 -2.06 -3.66 -2.78
N ARG A 150 -2.52 -2.66 -2.03
CA ARG A 150 -2.61 -2.77 -0.56
C ARG A 150 -3.80 -3.63 -0.15
N THR A 151 -3.61 -4.50 0.85
CA THR A 151 -4.70 -5.29 1.43
C THR A 151 -5.67 -4.39 2.22
N PRO A 152 -6.96 -4.78 2.35
CA PRO A 152 -7.99 -3.97 3.00
C PRO A 152 -7.65 -3.65 4.46
N GLN A 153 -7.04 -4.62 5.15
CA GLN A 153 -6.49 -4.45 6.49
C GLN A 153 -4.97 -4.45 6.41
N SER A 154 -4.36 -3.49 7.10
CA SER A 154 -2.91 -3.52 7.33
C SER A 154 -2.58 -4.71 8.22
N ASN A 155 -1.87 -5.70 7.68
CA ASN A 155 -1.36 -6.83 8.44
C ASN A 155 0.19 -6.77 8.46
N SER A 156 0.83 -7.61 9.27
CA SER A 156 2.30 -7.64 9.38
C SER A 156 2.97 -7.86 8.02
N SER A 157 2.43 -8.75 7.18
CA SER A 157 2.95 -9.03 5.85
C SER A 157 2.92 -7.80 4.95
N GLN A 158 1.83 -7.05 4.96
CA GLN A 158 1.69 -5.81 4.18
C GLN A 158 2.70 -4.75 4.66
N LEU A 159 2.91 -4.62 5.96
CA LEU A 159 3.91 -3.70 6.53
C LEU A 159 5.32 -4.09 6.08
N ALA A 160 5.67 -5.38 6.17
CA ALA A 160 6.97 -5.89 5.72
C ALA A 160 7.21 -5.61 4.22
N ILE A 161 6.20 -5.85 3.37
CA ILE A 161 6.27 -5.54 1.93
C ILE A 161 6.59 -4.06 1.71
N VAL A 162 5.80 -3.16 2.31
CA VAL A 162 5.94 -1.71 2.10
C VAL A 162 7.25 -1.19 2.68
N SER A 163 7.65 -1.66 3.87
CA SER A 163 8.93 -1.33 4.50
C SER A 163 10.09 -1.72 3.60
N ARG A 164 10.07 -2.93 3.03
CA ARG A 164 11.14 -3.40 2.15
C ARG A 164 11.25 -2.59 0.86
N ILE A 165 10.13 -2.22 0.24
CA ILE A 165 10.11 -1.33 -0.94
C ILE A 165 10.73 0.04 -0.59
N LYS A 166 10.35 0.62 0.56
CA LYS A 166 10.92 1.89 1.05
C LYS A 166 12.43 1.78 1.32
N LYS A 167 12.88 0.69 1.96
CA LYS A 167 14.31 0.42 2.23
C LYS A 167 15.12 0.31 0.92
N ALA A 168 14.52 -0.21 -0.14
CA ALA A 168 15.12 -0.24 -1.47
C ALA A 168 15.11 1.12 -2.20
N ARG A 169 14.59 2.19 -1.57
CA ARG A 169 14.48 3.55 -2.11
C ARG A 169 13.65 3.65 -3.39
N LEU A 170 12.73 2.71 -3.62
CA LEU A 170 11.82 2.75 -4.74
C LEU A 170 10.57 3.57 -4.39
N GLY A 171 10.25 4.53 -5.24
CA GLY A 171 8.95 5.20 -5.19
C GLY A 171 7.85 4.23 -5.62
N PHE A 172 6.69 4.32 -4.97
CA PHE A 172 5.56 3.48 -5.34
C PHE A 172 4.24 4.25 -5.30
N LYS A 173 3.30 3.79 -6.11
CA LYS A 173 1.88 4.16 -6.08
C LYS A 173 1.09 2.99 -5.52
N GLY A 174 0.06 3.24 -4.72
CA GLY A 174 -0.75 2.18 -4.15
C GLY A 174 -2.24 2.46 -4.20
N TYR A 175 -3.02 1.42 -4.47
CA TYR A 175 -4.45 1.43 -4.22
C TYR A 175 -4.71 0.84 -2.83
N MET A 176 -5.44 1.56 -1.98
CA MET A 176 -5.81 1.14 -0.63
C MET A 176 -7.33 1.23 -0.46
N PRO A 177 -8.03 0.11 -0.17
CA PRO A 177 -9.48 0.07 -0.07
C PRO A 177 -10.09 1.03 0.97
N SER A 178 -9.34 1.40 2.00
CA SER A 178 -9.79 2.39 3.01
C SER A 178 -9.84 3.82 2.47
N ASP A 179 -9.02 4.13 1.46
CA ASP A 179 -8.89 5.46 0.88
C ASP A 179 -9.97 5.65 -0.18
N ASP A 180 -10.09 4.69 -1.10
CA ASP A 180 -11.16 4.57 -2.08
C ASP A 180 -11.79 3.18 -2.00
N PRO A 181 -13.09 3.05 -1.65
CA PRO A 181 -13.74 1.76 -1.49
C PRO A 181 -13.80 0.93 -2.77
N ARG A 182 -13.62 1.54 -3.95
CA ARG A 182 -13.70 0.87 -5.26
C ARG A 182 -12.42 1.06 -6.07
N LEU A 183 -12.04 0.04 -6.85
CA LEU A 183 -10.94 0.14 -7.81
C LEU A 183 -11.52 0.14 -9.21
N SER A 184 -11.55 1.29 -9.90
CA SER A 184 -12.06 1.33 -11.28
C SER A 184 -11.10 0.65 -12.26
N ALA A 185 -11.65 0.06 -13.33
CA ALA A 185 -10.82 -0.56 -14.37
C ALA A 185 -9.88 0.46 -15.03
N ALA A 186 -10.37 1.67 -15.31
CA ALA A 186 -9.57 2.74 -15.90
C ALA A 186 -8.38 3.11 -15.01
N GLN A 187 -8.61 3.30 -13.71
CA GLN A 187 -7.54 3.59 -12.75
C GLN A 187 -6.50 2.46 -12.69
N ALA A 188 -6.96 1.20 -12.59
CA ALA A 188 -6.04 0.06 -12.55
C ALA A 188 -5.19 -0.05 -13.83
N ILE A 189 -5.79 0.17 -15.01
CA ILE A 189 -5.08 0.16 -16.29
C ILE A 189 -4.06 1.30 -16.35
N ASP A 190 -4.44 2.52 -15.98
CA ASP A 190 -3.56 3.70 -16.00
C ASP A 190 -2.40 3.56 -15.01
N ASP A 191 -2.67 3.05 -13.81
CA ASP A 191 -1.66 2.91 -12.75
C ASP A 191 -0.63 1.82 -13.08
N ILE A 192 -1.08 0.68 -13.61
CA ILE A 192 -0.20 -0.42 -14.00
C ILE A 192 0.58 -0.10 -15.28
N SER A 193 -0.06 0.55 -16.25
CA SER A 193 0.63 0.97 -17.47
C SER A 193 1.75 1.97 -17.19
N ALA A 194 1.57 2.86 -16.20
CA ALA A 194 2.57 3.83 -15.76
C ALA A 194 3.72 3.24 -14.93
N CYS A 195 3.60 2.05 -14.33
CA CYS A 195 4.67 1.48 -13.49
C CYS A 195 5.63 0.59 -14.29
N ILE A 196 6.78 0.27 -13.71
CA ILE A 196 7.78 -0.68 -14.23
C ILE A 196 7.53 -2.07 -13.64
N GLY A 197 7.13 -2.13 -12.37
CA GLY A 197 6.77 -3.36 -11.70
C GLY A 197 5.59 -3.22 -10.75
N ALA A 198 4.95 -4.35 -10.43
CA ALA A 198 3.80 -4.42 -9.53
C ALA A 198 4.01 -5.50 -8.45
N VAL A 199 3.66 -5.15 -7.21
CA VAL A 199 3.64 -6.06 -6.06
C VAL A 199 2.19 -6.27 -5.63
N ILE A 200 1.75 -7.53 -5.68
CA ILE A 200 0.35 -7.93 -5.60
C ILE A 200 0.20 -9.03 -4.53
N PRO A 201 0.02 -8.66 -3.25
CA PRO A 201 -0.26 -9.63 -2.21
C PRO A 201 -1.68 -10.18 -2.34
N LEU A 202 -1.82 -11.50 -2.28
CA LEU A 202 -3.10 -12.20 -2.13
C LEU A 202 -3.46 -12.35 -0.65
N LEU A 203 -4.75 -12.31 -0.36
CA LEU A 203 -5.27 -12.39 1.00
C LEU A 203 -5.89 -13.77 1.25
N PRO A 204 -5.52 -14.51 2.31
CA PRO A 204 -6.11 -15.82 2.61
C PRO A 204 -7.64 -15.76 2.73
N HIS A 205 -8.32 -16.84 2.35
CA HIS A 205 -9.79 -16.88 2.33
C HIS A 205 -10.46 -16.60 3.69
N ASP A 206 -9.75 -16.84 4.79
CA ASP A 206 -10.27 -16.64 6.15
C ASP A 206 -10.30 -15.16 6.57
N PHE A 207 -9.68 -14.27 5.80
CA PHE A 207 -9.64 -12.84 6.09
C PHE A 207 -10.88 -12.11 5.54
N ALA A 208 -11.30 -11.07 6.25
CA ALA A 208 -12.36 -10.18 5.79
C ALA A 208 -12.04 -9.57 4.42
N ASP A 209 -13.04 -9.53 3.54
CA ASP A 209 -12.95 -9.00 2.17
C ASP A 209 -11.93 -9.70 1.25
N ALA A 210 -11.44 -10.90 1.62
CA ALA A 210 -10.48 -11.65 0.81
C ALA A 210 -10.98 -11.96 -0.60
N GLU A 211 -12.26 -12.29 -0.76
CA GLU A 211 -12.87 -12.53 -2.06
C GLU A 211 -12.78 -11.29 -2.96
N ILE A 212 -13.17 -10.12 -2.46
CA ILE A 212 -13.14 -8.85 -3.20
C ILE A 212 -11.69 -8.47 -3.54
N HIS A 213 -10.79 -8.56 -2.56
CA HIS A 213 -9.38 -8.22 -2.74
C HIS A 213 -8.71 -9.13 -3.76
N ASN A 214 -8.93 -10.44 -3.70
CA ASN A 214 -8.30 -11.39 -4.60
C ASN A 214 -8.82 -11.28 -6.04
N ILE A 215 -10.08 -10.87 -6.25
CA ILE A 215 -10.58 -10.53 -7.59
C ILE A 215 -9.88 -9.28 -8.14
N ARG A 216 -9.66 -8.25 -7.32
CA ARG A 216 -8.85 -7.08 -7.73
C ARG A 216 -7.41 -7.47 -8.03
N ALA A 217 -6.82 -8.33 -7.19
CA ALA A 217 -5.48 -8.85 -7.37
C ALA A 217 -5.35 -9.67 -8.66
N ALA A 218 -6.35 -10.46 -9.00
CA ALA A 218 -6.41 -11.19 -10.26
C ALA A 218 -6.36 -10.23 -11.47
N PHE A 219 -7.21 -9.20 -11.47
CA PHE A 219 -7.26 -8.23 -12.56
C PHE A 219 -5.94 -7.47 -12.73
N VAL A 220 -5.40 -6.96 -11.62
CA VAL A 220 -4.13 -6.22 -11.59
C VAL A 220 -2.96 -7.13 -11.98
N GLY A 221 -2.95 -8.38 -11.52
CA GLY A 221 -1.94 -9.39 -11.86
C GLY A 221 -1.94 -9.73 -13.34
N GLY A 222 -3.14 -9.94 -13.89
CA GLY A 222 -3.33 -10.13 -15.33
C GLY A 222 -2.81 -8.94 -16.13
N LEU A 223 -3.22 -7.71 -15.80
CA LEU A 223 -2.75 -6.49 -16.47
C LEU A 223 -1.22 -6.38 -16.46
N SER A 224 -0.62 -6.55 -15.28
CA SER A 224 0.82 -6.42 -15.08
C SER A 224 1.61 -7.42 -15.92
N LEU A 225 1.18 -8.69 -15.95
CA LEU A 225 1.81 -9.72 -16.77
C LEU A 225 1.57 -9.52 -18.27
N GLY A 226 0.35 -9.13 -18.66
CA GLY A 226 0.02 -8.85 -20.06
C GLY A 226 0.84 -7.70 -20.64
N MET A 227 1.13 -6.68 -19.84
CA MET A 227 1.98 -5.54 -20.21
C MET A 227 3.49 -5.81 -20.09
N GLY A 228 3.90 -7.02 -19.68
CA GLY A 228 5.32 -7.36 -19.51
C GLY A 228 6.03 -6.58 -18.40
N LYS A 229 5.30 -6.16 -17.37
CA LYS A 229 5.84 -5.51 -16.17
C LYS A 229 6.49 -6.56 -15.27
N LEU A 230 7.46 -6.13 -14.46
CA LEU A 230 8.01 -6.96 -13.40
C LEU A 230 6.89 -7.26 -12.39
N THR A 231 6.38 -8.49 -12.35
CA THR A 231 5.17 -8.81 -11.58
C THR A 231 5.52 -9.76 -10.45
N THR A 232 5.26 -9.33 -9.21
CA THR A 232 5.46 -10.14 -8.01
C THR A 232 4.11 -10.36 -7.34
N ILE A 233 3.53 -11.54 -7.51
CA ILE A 233 2.33 -11.96 -6.78
C ILE A 233 2.76 -12.75 -5.55
N LEU A 234 2.26 -12.39 -4.38
CA LEU A 234 2.68 -12.96 -3.08
C LEU A 234 1.51 -13.66 -2.40
N GLN A 235 1.76 -14.79 -1.76
CA GLN A 235 0.76 -15.42 -0.87
C GLN A 235 1.40 -16.09 0.35
N PRO A 236 0.66 -16.23 1.45
CA PRO A 236 1.04 -17.14 2.54
C PRO A 236 1.05 -18.60 2.05
N ARG A 237 1.83 -19.45 2.73
CA ARG A 237 1.92 -20.90 2.42
C ARG A 237 0.58 -21.65 2.36
N THR A 238 -0.44 -21.12 3.03
CA THR A 238 -1.80 -21.70 3.05
C THR A 238 -2.59 -21.45 1.77
N GLY A 239 -2.10 -20.64 0.82
CA GLY A 239 -2.86 -20.18 -0.34
C GLY A 239 -3.31 -18.73 -0.18
N PRO A 240 -3.89 -18.13 -1.24
CA PRO A 240 -5.15 -18.60 -1.83
C PRO A 240 -5.12 -18.78 -3.36
N ALA A 241 -3.95 -18.77 -4.00
CA ALA A 241 -3.84 -18.76 -5.46
C ALA A 241 -4.48 -20.02 -6.09
N PRO A 242 -5.33 -19.85 -7.13
CA PRO A 242 -5.78 -20.96 -7.96
C PRO A 242 -4.61 -21.71 -8.60
N LEU A 243 -4.86 -22.96 -8.99
CA LEU A 243 -3.86 -23.80 -9.64
C LEU A 243 -3.27 -23.14 -10.90
N ASP A 244 -4.10 -22.43 -11.67
CA ASP A 244 -3.74 -21.87 -12.98
C ASP A 244 -2.79 -20.66 -12.90
N VAL A 245 -2.58 -20.12 -11.70
CA VAL A 245 -1.63 -19.03 -11.45
C VAL A 245 -0.60 -19.41 -10.39
N ARG A 246 -0.59 -20.66 -9.93
CA ARG A 246 0.26 -21.07 -8.80
C ARG A 246 1.76 -20.94 -9.11
N ASP A 247 2.16 -21.19 -10.36
CA ASP A 247 3.57 -21.13 -10.78
C ASP A 247 4.13 -19.69 -10.83
N ILE A 248 3.25 -18.69 -10.99
CA ILE A 248 3.64 -17.27 -11.02
C ILE A 248 3.55 -16.60 -9.65
N VAL A 249 3.05 -17.31 -8.64
CA VAL A 249 2.83 -16.77 -7.29
C VAL A 249 3.98 -17.21 -6.36
N LYS A 250 4.71 -16.22 -5.83
CA LYS A 250 5.74 -16.43 -4.82
C LYS A 250 5.09 -16.66 -3.46
N THR A 251 5.54 -17.68 -2.74
CA THR A 251 4.98 -18.08 -1.44
C THR A 251 5.90 -17.65 -0.30
N PHE A 252 5.35 -17.10 0.77
CA PHE A 252 6.10 -16.70 1.97
C PHE A 252 5.53 -17.32 3.24
N ASN A 253 6.39 -17.46 4.25
CA ASN A 253 6.07 -17.98 5.58
C ASN A 253 6.62 -17.09 6.71
N THR A 254 7.59 -16.22 6.43
CA THR A 254 8.23 -15.31 7.38
C THR A 254 8.44 -13.93 6.75
N ASP A 255 8.67 -12.92 7.60
CA ASP A 255 9.00 -11.56 7.16
C ASP A 255 10.34 -11.53 6.39
N ASP A 256 11.29 -12.42 6.73
CA ASP A 256 12.57 -12.55 6.01
C ASP A 256 12.38 -13.02 4.56
N ALA A 257 11.47 -13.98 4.34
CA ALA A 257 11.14 -14.44 2.99
C ALA A 257 10.52 -13.29 2.16
N ILE A 258 9.70 -12.44 2.77
CA ILE A 258 9.19 -11.22 2.11
C ILE A 258 10.34 -10.29 1.76
N ALA A 259 11.30 -10.11 2.67
CA ALA A 259 12.45 -9.22 2.47
C ALA A 259 13.35 -9.67 1.32
N GLU A 260 13.55 -10.99 1.16
CA GLU A 260 14.27 -11.61 0.04
C GLU A 260 13.53 -11.40 -1.28
N ILE A 261 12.25 -11.80 -1.35
CA ILE A 261 11.44 -11.71 -2.57
C ILE A 261 11.34 -10.28 -3.08
N ILE A 262 11.06 -9.32 -2.20
CA ILE A 262 10.98 -7.89 -2.57
C ILE A 262 12.37 -7.33 -2.86
N GLY A 263 13.42 -7.87 -2.24
CA GLY A 263 14.81 -7.52 -2.53
C GLY A 263 15.19 -7.82 -3.98
N GLU A 264 14.92 -9.05 -4.44
CA GLU A 264 15.11 -9.46 -5.85
C GLU A 264 14.32 -8.55 -6.79
N PHE A 265 13.03 -8.39 -6.53
CA PHE A 265 12.15 -7.54 -7.33
C PHE A 265 12.67 -6.11 -7.43
N ALA A 266 13.19 -5.55 -6.32
CA ALA A 266 13.71 -4.19 -6.32
C ALA A 266 15.00 -4.05 -7.14
N LEU A 267 15.84 -5.08 -7.20
CA LEU A 267 17.02 -5.11 -8.07
C LEU A 267 16.60 -5.09 -9.54
N ASP A 268 15.66 -5.96 -9.94
CA ASP A 268 15.15 -6.01 -11.31
C ASP A 268 14.52 -4.68 -11.75
N VAL A 269 13.76 -4.03 -10.86
CA VAL A 269 13.17 -2.71 -11.13
C VAL A 269 14.25 -1.66 -11.31
N THR A 270 15.31 -1.69 -10.49
CA THR A 270 16.42 -0.74 -10.57
C THR A 270 17.23 -0.95 -11.85
N GLU A 271 17.46 -2.20 -12.26
CA GLU A 271 18.12 -2.52 -13.51
C GLU A 271 17.31 -2.01 -14.71
N ARG A 272 16.00 -2.24 -14.72
CA ARG A 272 15.12 -1.77 -15.80
C ARG A 272 15.03 -0.24 -15.86
N LEU A 273 15.03 0.44 -14.71
CA LEU A 273 15.13 1.90 -14.63
C LEU A 273 16.43 2.47 -15.23
N GLN A 274 17.53 1.71 -15.15
CA GLN A 274 18.81 2.12 -15.70
C GLN A 274 18.97 1.74 -17.18
N ALA A 275 18.35 0.64 -17.60
CA ALA A 275 18.41 0.14 -18.98
C ALA A 275 17.51 0.94 -19.95
N ASP A 276 16.37 1.43 -19.48
CA ASP A 276 15.50 2.33 -20.24
C ASP A 276 16.12 3.74 -20.29
N ASP A 277 17.06 3.95 -21.21
CA ASP A 277 17.44 5.29 -21.67
C ASP A 277 16.16 5.95 -22.20
N PRO A 278 15.64 7.04 -21.61
CA PRO A 278 14.30 7.50 -21.93
C PRO A 278 14.27 7.94 -23.39
N LEU A 279 13.68 7.09 -24.25
CA LEU A 279 13.35 7.47 -25.62
C LEU A 279 12.59 8.80 -25.52
N PRO A 280 13.02 9.84 -26.27
CA PRO A 280 12.34 11.12 -26.24
C PRO A 280 10.88 10.90 -26.60
N LEU A 281 10.01 11.15 -25.62
CA LEU A 281 8.58 10.94 -25.73
C LEU A 281 8.05 11.70 -26.96
N PRO A 282 7.20 11.07 -27.81
CA PRO A 282 6.40 11.85 -28.74
C PRO A 282 5.53 12.79 -27.91
N LYS A 283 5.63 14.10 -28.16
CA LYS A 283 4.78 15.10 -27.51
C LYS A 283 3.32 14.75 -27.82
N GLY A 284 2.59 14.28 -26.82
CA GLY A 284 1.15 14.25 -26.87
C GLY A 284 0.63 15.67 -27.05
N ASN A 285 -0.60 15.82 -27.52
CA ASN A 285 -1.22 17.15 -27.44
C ASN A 285 -1.37 17.56 -25.97
N PHE A 286 -1.45 18.87 -25.69
CA PHE A 286 -1.52 19.41 -24.33
C PHE A 286 -2.53 18.69 -23.43
N LEU A 287 -3.70 18.32 -23.99
CA LEU A 287 -4.76 17.63 -23.24
C LEU A 287 -4.43 16.16 -22.93
N ALA A 288 -3.70 15.46 -23.80
CA ALA A 288 -3.27 14.08 -23.56
C ALA A 288 -2.14 14.00 -22.52
N GLU A 289 -1.37 15.07 -22.34
CA GLU A 289 -0.31 15.17 -21.32
C GLU A 289 -0.81 15.78 -20.00
N MET A 290 -1.99 16.41 -19.98
CA MET A 290 -2.54 17.09 -18.82
C MET A 290 -3.02 16.08 -17.77
N SER A 291 -2.21 15.86 -16.74
CA SER A 291 -2.62 15.16 -15.52
C SER A 291 -3.12 16.17 -14.49
N ILE A 292 -4.36 16.01 -14.01
CA ILE A 292 -4.99 16.89 -13.00
C ILE A 292 -4.63 16.44 -11.57
N GLY A 293 -3.88 15.34 -11.43
CA GLY A 293 -3.43 14.78 -10.16
C GLY A 293 -4.28 13.59 -9.70
N ASP A 294 -3.86 12.97 -8.60
CA ASP A 294 -4.48 11.83 -7.95
C ASP A 294 -5.39 12.31 -6.81
N ALA A 295 -6.48 11.58 -6.57
CA ALA A 295 -7.36 11.88 -5.44
C ALA A 295 -6.67 11.66 -4.08
N VAL A 296 -5.67 10.77 -4.05
CA VAL A 296 -4.89 10.42 -2.86
C VAL A 296 -3.52 11.08 -2.95
N ALA A 297 -3.29 12.10 -2.12
CA ALA A 297 -2.02 12.83 -2.07
C ALA A 297 -0.78 11.94 -1.82
N GLU A 298 -0.96 10.75 -1.22
CA GLU A 298 0.13 9.81 -0.98
C GLU A 298 0.74 9.23 -2.26
N ASN A 299 -0.08 9.09 -3.30
CA ASN A 299 0.33 8.57 -4.60
C ASN A 299 1.17 9.57 -5.40
N GLU A 300 1.22 10.82 -4.96
CA GLU A 300 1.86 11.92 -5.68
C GLU A 300 2.90 12.67 -4.86
N PHE A 301 3.43 12.07 -3.78
CA PHE A 301 4.40 12.74 -2.90
C PHE A 301 5.58 13.40 -3.64
N GLN A 302 5.97 12.83 -4.78
CA GLN A 302 7.09 13.31 -5.57
C GLN A 302 6.71 14.34 -6.64
N THR A 303 5.44 14.44 -7.04
CA THR A 303 4.96 15.31 -8.13
C THR A 303 4.08 16.46 -7.63
N LEU A 304 3.47 16.32 -6.45
CA LEU A 304 2.53 17.27 -5.85
C LEU A 304 3.07 18.71 -5.78
N GLY A 305 4.39 18.88 -5.62
CA GLY A 305 5.02 20.21 -5.59
C GLY A 305 4.82 21.04 -6.87
N ASN A 306 4.53 20.39 -8.00
CA ASN A 306 4.42 21.07 -9.30
C ASN A 306 3.10 21.86 -9.45
N TYR A 307 2.05 21.49 -8.73
CA TYR A 307 0.71 22.09 -8.86
C TYR A 307 0.07 22.42 -7.49
N TYR A 308 0.84 22.34 -6.40
CA TYR A 308 0.34 22.69 -5.07
C TYR A 308 0.14 24.21 -4.92
N LEU A 309 -1.08 24.62 -4.57
CA LEU A 309 -1.40 26.00 -4.22
C LEU A 309 -0.97 26.29 -2.77
N ARG A 310 -0.01 27.20 -2.59
CA ARG A 310 0.42 27.64 -1.25
C ARG A 310 -0.67 28.46 -0.57
N THR A 311 -1.22 27.94 0.52
CA THR A 311 -2.26 28.61 1.31
C THR A 311 -1.70 29.35 2.54
N ASP A 312 -2.54 30.14 3.22
CA ASP A 312 -2.16 30.76 4.51
C ASP A 312 -1.83 29.70 5.58
N GLN A 313 -2.57 28.59 5.62
CA GLN A 313 -2.28 27.48 6.53
C GLN A 313 -0.87 26.91 6.30
N PHE A 314 -0.43 26.83 5.03
CA PHE A 314 0.95 26.44 4.70
C PHE A 314 1.97 27.44 5.24
N GLN A 315 1.73 28.75 5.09
CA GLN A 315 2.66 29.77 5.58
C GLN A 315 2.78 29.73 7.10
N ARG A 316 1.66 29.63 7.83
CA ARG A 316 1.65 29.54 9.30
C ARG A 316 2.36 28.29 9.80
N ALA A 317 2.11 27.13 9.18
CA ALA A 317 2.80 25.89 9.53
C ALA A 317 4.31 25.98 9.21
N SER A 318 4.69 26.59 8.09
CA SER A 318 6.09 26.80 7.71
C SER A 318 6.83 27.75 8.68
N ARG A 319 6.14 28.71 9.30
CA ARG A 319 6.73 29.59 10.32
C ARG A 319 6.85 28.96 11.71
N GLY A 320 6.35 27.74 11.91
CA GLY A 320 6.36 27.08 13.23
C GLY A 320 5.31 27.61 14.20
N GLU A 321 4.33 28.37 13.70
CA GLU A 321 3.24 28.95 14.51
C GLU A 321 2.14 27.93 14.85
N VAL A 322 2.22 26.72 14.27
CA VAL A 322 1.15 25.72 14.31
C VAL A 322 1.73 24.38 14.73
N ASN A 323 1.19 23.83 15.83
CA ASN A 323 1.56 22.51 16.32
C ASN A 323 0.51 21.43 16.02
N LEU A 324 -0.68 21.85 15.58
CA LEU A 324 -1.82 20.97 15.28
C LEU A 324 -2.56 21.46 14.04
N VAL A 325 -2.72 20.58 13.06
CA VAL A 325 -3.48 20.82 11.83
C VAL A 325 -4.70 19.92 11.84
N VAL A 326 -5.89 20.52 11.82
CA VAL A 326 -7.17 19.79 11.87
C VAL A 326 -7.94 19.99 10.57
N GLY A 327 -8.51 18.91 10.03
CA GLY A 327 -9.32 18.98 8.81
C GLY A 327 -10.06 17.68 8.48
N ARG A 328 -11.11 17.75 7.66
CA ARG A 328 -11.86 16.56 7.21
C ARG A 328 -11.02 15.67 6.27
N LYS A 329 -11.45 14.43 6.01
CA LYS A 329 -10.83 13.57 4.97
C LYS A 329 -10.94 14.29 3.62
N GLY A 330 -9.87 14.26 2.81
CA GLY A 330 -9.81 15.01 1.55
C GLY A 330 -9.51 16.52 1.67
N ALA A 331 -9.41 17.09 2.88
CA ALA A 331 -9.15 18.54 3.06
C ALA A 331 -7.70 18.98 2.75
N GLY A 332 -6.87 18.12 2.16
CA GLY A 332 -5.48 18.44 1.80
C GLY A 332 -4.46 18.39 2.94
N LYS A 333 -4.77 17.73 4.08
CA LYS A 333 -3.83 17.58 5.22
C LYS A 333 -2.51 16.93 4.81
N THR A 334 -2.58 15.77 4.17
CA THR A 334 -1.43 15.02 3.68
C THR A 334 -0.66 15.77 2.58
N ALA A 335 -1.36 16.59 1.79
CA ALA A 335 -0.73 17.49 0.84
C ALA A 335 0.07 18.60 1.55
N LEU A 336 -0.52 19.25 2.56
CA LEU A 336 0.17 20.24 3.40
C LEU A 336 1.39 19.63 4.11
N PHE A 337 1.25 18.43 4.69
CA PHE A 337 2.34 17.66 5.28
C PHE A 337 3.49 17.44 4.29
N SER A 338 3.18 16.94 3.08
CA SER A 338 4.16 16.70 2.02
C SER A 338 4.97 17.96 1.69
N GLN A 339 4.26 19.06 1.49
CA GLN A 339 4.86 20.31 1.04
C GLN A 339 5.68 20.97 2.13
N LEU A 340 5.20 20.93 3.38
CA LEU A 340 5.95 21.42 4.53
C LEU A 340 7.26 20.61 4.69
N ARG A 341 7.17 19.28 4.60
CA ARG A 341 8.33 18.39 4.65
C ARG A 341 9.34 18.73 3.55
N ASN A 342 8.88 18.82 2.30
CA ASN A 342 9.76 19.09 1.16
C ASN A 342 10.40 20.49 1.25
N ALA A 343 9.62 21.52 1.62
CA ALA A 343 10.11 22.88 1.79
C ALA A 343 11.19 22.97 2.87
N LYS A 344 11.02 22.28 4.01
CA LYS A 344 12.00 22.27 5.10
C LYS A 344 13.23 21.42 4.79
N ARG A 345 13.08 20.33 4.03
CA ARG A 345 14.19 19.47 3.56
C ARG A 345 15.13 20.16 2.57
N ASN A 346 14.69 21.21 1.87
CA ASN A 346 15.54 21.98 0.96
C ASN A 346 16.78 22.57 1.67
N ASN A 347 16.69 22.84 2.98
CA ASN A 347 17.84 23.23 3.78
C ASN A 347 18.51 21.99 4.39
N VAL A 348 19.77 21.76 4.02
CA VAL A 348 20.55 20.59 4.46
C VAL A 348 20.90 20.63 5.96
N GLN A 349 20.85 21.79 6.62
CA GLN A 349 21.03 21.87 8.08
C GLN A 349 19.76 21.52 8.88
N ASN A 350 18.59 21.49 8.24
CA ASN A 350 17.33 21.14 8.91
C ASN A 350 17.16 19.63 9.04
N ILE A 351 16.71 19.17 10.20
CA ILE A 351 16.37 17.76 10.42
C ILE A 351 14.86 17.63 10.32
N VAL A 352 14.39 16.86 9.34
CA VAL A 352 12.96 16.65 9.12
C VAL A 352 12.65 15.17 9.30
N VAL A 353 11.92 14.87 10.38
CA VAL A 353 11.44 13.54 10.73
C VAL A 353 9.96 13.47 10.36
N ASP A 354 9.64 12.66 9.36
CA ASP A 354 8.28 12.44 8.88
C ASP A 354 7.77 11.07 9.33
N LEU A 355 6.82 11.08 10.26
CA LEU A 355 6.27 9.89 10.90
C LEU A 355 4.84 9.64 10.42
N LYS A 356 4.61 8.39 10.02
CA LYS A 356 3.31 7.89 9.55
C LYS A 356 3.05 6.51 10.11
N PRO A 357 2.42 6.38 11.30
CA PRO A 357 1.99 5.09 11.80
C PRO A 357 1.00 4.46 10.81
N GLU A 358 1.07 3.14 10.71
CA GLU A 358 0.05 2.38 9.99
C GLU A 358 -0.99 1.90 11.01
N GLY A 359 -2.24 1.87 10.58
CA GLY A 359 -3.37 1.70 11.50
C GLY A 359 -3.31 0.49 12.43
N TYR A 360 -2.85 -0.63 11.88
CA TYR A 360 -2.69 -1.89 12.61
C TYR A 360 -1.72 -1.81 13.80
N GLN A 361 -0.70 -0.95 13.74
CA GLN A 361 0.24 -0.81 14.85
C GLN A 361 -0.43 -0.24 16.09
N LEU A 362 -1.32 0.73 15.89
CA LEU A 362 -2.06 1.38 16.97
C LEU A 362 -3.09 0.40 17.57
N VAL A 363 -3.78 -0.36 16.72
CA VAL A 363 -4.71 -1.44 17.16
C VAL A 363 -3.97 -2.49 17.96
N ARG A 364 -2.82 -2.98 17.48
CA ARG A 364 -2.06 -4.00 18.17
C ARG A 364 -1.46 -3.50 19.49
N LEU A 365 -1.00 -2.24 19.54
CA LEU A 365 -0.57 -1.61 20.79
C LEU A 365 -1.71 -1.59 21.81
N LYS A 366 -2.94 -1.31 21.36
CA LYS A 366 -4.13 -1.35 22.20
C LYS A 366 -4.38 -2.76 22.75
N GLU A 367 -4.49 -3.75 21.87
CA GLU A 367 -4.81 -5.15 22.23
C GLU A 367 -3.71 -5.81 23.09
N ASP A 368 -2.44 -5.64 22.71
CA ASP A 368 -1.33 -6.35 23.36
C ASP A 368 -0.89 -5.70 24.68
N VAL A 369 -1.20 -4.42 24.92
CA VAL A 369 -0.63 -3.65 26.04
C VAL A 369 -1.67 -2.93 26.90
N LEU A 370 -2.67 -2.26 26.32
CA LEU A 370 -3.60 -1.41 27.08
C LEU A 370 -4.65 -2.21 27.85
N ASP A 371 -5.07 -3.35 27.32
CA ASP A 371 -6.06 -4.22 27.95
C ASP A 371 -5.63 -4.71 29.35
N TYR A 372 -4.33 -4.71 29.63
CA TYR A 372 -3.75 -5.17 30.89
C TYR A 372 -3.47 -4.06 31.92
N LEU A 373 -3.80 -2.80 31.62
CA LEU A 373 -3.45 -1.64 32.46
C LEU A 373 -4.67 -0.94 33.10
N ALA A 374 -4.48 -0.40 34.30
CA ALA A 374 -5.41 0.56 34.90
C ALA A 374 -5.47 1.86 34.09
N ASP A 375 -6.66 2.49 34.02
CA ASP A 375 -6.90 3.73 33.27
C ASP A 375 -5.89 4.85 33.58
N GLY A 376 -5.51 5.02 34.86
CA GLY A 376 -4.52 6.02 35.27
C GLY A 376 -3.09 5.76 34.77
N ALA A 377 -2.72 4.50 34.55
CA ALA A 377 -1.41 4.09 34.07
C ALA A 377 -1.32 4.03 32.53
N ARG A 378 -2.45 3.82 31.83
CA ARG A 378 -2.53 3.79 30.36
C ARG A 378 -1.96 5.06 29.73
N MET A 379 -2.43 6.23 30.16
CA MET A 379 -2.01 7.52 29.58
C MET A 379 -0.52 7.78 29.80
N HIS A 380 0.00 7.46 30.98
CA HIS A 380 1.42 7.61 31.31
C HIS A 380 2.30 6.67 30.48
N LEU A 381 1.89 5.40 30.32
CA LEU A 381 2.58 4.44 29.46
C LEU A 381 2.69 4.98 28.04
N ILE A 382 1.55 5.31 27.43
CA ILE A 382 1.49 5.67 26.02
C ILE A 382 2.34 6.91 25.76
N THR A 383 2.24 7.91 26.64
CA THR A 383 3.04 9.12 26.52
C THR A 383 4.54 8.81 26.62
N ALA A 384 4.96 7.97 27.58
CA ALA A 384 6.36 7.58 27.73
C ALA A 384 6.86 6.72 26.56
N LEU A 385 6.02 5.84 26.02
CA LEU A 385 6.33 5.00 24.87
C LEU A 385 6.56 5.87 23.63
N PHE A 386 5.63 6.77 23.31
CA PHE A 386 5.80 7.68 22.18
C PHE A 386 6.98 8.64 22.37
N GLU A 387 7.22 9.12 23.60
CA GLU A 387 8.41 9.92 23.91
C GLU A 387 9.69 9.14 23.56
N TYR A 388 9.79 7.88 23.98
CA TYR A 388 10.94 7.04 23.67
C TYR A 388 11.09 6.79 22.16
N VAL A 389 10.00 6.42 21.50
CA VAL A 389 9.99 6.18 20.05
C VAL A 389 10.42 7.44 19.30
N PHE A 390 9.93 8.62 19.67
CA PHE A 390 10.29 9.87 18.97
C PHE A 390 11.76 10.21 19.14
N TYR A 391 12.34 10.01 20.33
CA TYR A 391 13.77 10.17 20.50
C TYR A 391 14.56 9.22 19.59
N LEU A 392 14.16 7.95 19.50
CA LEU A 392 14.80 6.98 18.61
C LEU A 392 14.67 7.38 17.13
N GLU A 393 13.52 7.86 16.69
CA GLU A 393 13.30 8.31 15.31
C GLU A 393 14.16 9.52 14.94
N ILE A 394 14.29 10.48 15.86
CA ILE A 394 15.14 11.65 15.63
C ILE A 394 16.61 11.23 15.59
N CYS A 395 17.05 10.37 16.51
CA CYS A 395 18.41 9.80 16.49
C CYS A 395 18.69 9.08 15.17
N TYR A 396 17.81 8.18 14.77
CA TYR A 396 17.92 7.45 13.52
C TYR A 396 18.03 8.41 12.33
N LYS A 397 17.19 9.45 12.29
CA LYS A 397 17.23 10.41 11.18
C LYS A 397 18.51 11.25 11.14
N LEU A 398 19.05 11.61 12.30
CA LEU A 398 20.34 12.30 12.40
C LEU A 398 21.48 11.41 11.86
N LEU A 399 21.53 10.16 12.33
CA LEU A 399 22.55 9.19 11.92
C LEU A 399 22.47 8.89 10.42
N GLU A 400 21.26 8.65 9.89
CA GLU A 400 21.04 8.43 8.46
C GLU A 400 21.51 9.65 7.63
N LYS A 401 21.20 10.87 8.07
CA LYS A 401 21.49 12.08 7.30
C LYS A 401 22.98 12.43 7.25
N ASP A 402 23.68 12.25 8.37
CA ASP A 402 25.09 12.63 8.50
C ASP A 402 26.04 11.42 8.36
N GLN A 403 25.56 10.27 7.91
CA GLN A 403 26.35 9.04 7.75
C GLN A 403 27.65 9.25 6.94
N ASP A 404 27.64 10.05 5.89
CA ASP A 404 28.87 10.37 5.14
C ASP A 404 29.53 11.67 5.63
N ARG A 405 28.74 12.61 6.14
CA ARG A 405 29.19 13.96 6.52
C ARG A 405 30.02 13.94 7.79
N HIS A 406 29.69 13.09 8.76
CA HIS A 406 30.40 13.02 10.04
C HIS A 406 31.87 12.59 9.87
N LEU A 407 32.19 11.80 8.84
CA LEU A 407 33.57 11.40 8.51
C LEU A 407 34.43 12.56 8.00
N ARG A 408 33.80 13.63 7.51
CA ARG A 408 34.48 14.78 6.88
C ARG A 408 34.47 16.04 7.74
N ASP A 409 33.62 16.10 8.77
CA ASP A 409 33.54 17.22 9.72
C ASP A 409 33.91 16.73 11.12
N ASN A 410 35.10 17.11 11.60
CA ASN A 410 35.61 16.72 12.91
C ASN A 410 34.67 17.12 14.06
N ARG A 411 33.84 18.17 13.89
CA ARG A 411 32.87 18.59 14.91
C ARG A 411 31.70 17.60 15.03
N LEU A 412 31.33 16.94 13.93
CA LEU A 412 30.27 15.95 13.91
C LEU A 412 30.79 14.56 14.29
N TYR A 413 32.05 14.25 14.05
CA TYR A 413 32.62 12.91 14.25
C TYR A 413 32.37 12.36 15.67
N ASP A 414 32.77 13.12 16.70
CA ASP A 414 32.63 12.67 18.09
C ASP A 414 31.17 12.59 18.54
N LEU A 415 30.35 13.58 18.16
CA LEU A 415 28.92 13.63 18.48
C LEU A 415 28.16 12.49 17.79
N TYR A 416 28.50 12.18 16.54
CA TYR A 416 27.92 11.08 15.77
C TYR A 416 28.26 9.74 16.39
N ASN A 417 29.55 9.49 16.68
CA ASN A 417 29.96 8.22 17.27
C ASN A 417 29.38 8.01 18.67
N ASN A 418 29.27 9.07 19.48
CA ASN A 418 28.62 9.01 20.78
C ASN A 418 27.12 8.68 20.63
N LEU A 419 26.41 9.40 19.75
CA LEU A 419 24.99 9.18 19.50
C LEU A 419 24.72 7.77 18.93
N ALA A 420 25.54 7.32 17.98
CA ALA A 420 25.46 5.99 17.37
C ALA A 420 25.66 4.88 18.40
N LYS A 421 26.65 5.03 19.28
CA LYS A 421 26.91 4.07 20.37
C LYS A 421 25.72 3.97 21.33
N ILE A 422 25.17 5.11 21.73
CA ILE A 422 24.00 5.15 22.63
C ILE A 422 22.78 4.55 21.93
N TYR A 423 22.54 4.90 20.66
CA TYR A 423 21.45 4.38 19.85
C TYR A 423 21.53 2.85 19.70
N GLN A 424 22.70 2.30 19.37
CA GLN A 424 22.94 0.86 19.24
C GLN A 424 22.86 0.10 20.57
N SER A 425 23.16 0.76 21.69
CA SER A 425 23.05 0.15 23.02
C SER A 425 21.60 0.03 23.53
N GLY A 426 20.66 0.76 22.91
CA GLY A 426 19.24 0.64 23.19
C GLY A 426 18.61 -0.56 22.47
N ALA A 427 17.39 -0.94 22.85
CA ALA A 427 16.56 -1.88 22.08
C ALA A 427 16.04 -1.27 20.75
N ALA A 428 16.85 -0.43 20.11
CA ALA A 428 16.56 0.14 18.81
C ALA A 428 16.80 -0.96 17.77
N GLY A 429 15.78 -1.79 17.53
CA GLY A 429 15.79 -2.76 16.43
C GLY A 429 16.06 -2.07 15.10
N GLU A 430 16.70 -2.79 14.18
CA GLU A 430 16.79 -2.37 12.78
C GLU A 430 15.39 -2.29 12.17
N GLY A 431 15.05 -1.19 11.50
CA GLY A 431 13.77 -1.06 10.84
C GLY A 431 13.31 0.38 10.58
N ASP A 432 12.13 0.53 9.97
CA ASP A 432 11.43 1.81 9.90
C ASP A 432 10.61 2.06 11.18
N PHE A 433 9.98 3.24 11.29
CA PHE A 433 9.16 3.60 12.46
C PHE A 433 8.11 2.53 12.81
N SER A 434 7.51 1.95 11.78
CA SER A 434 6.50 0.89 11.88
C SER A 434 7.04 -0.36 12.56
N GLU A 435 8.17 -0.86 12.08
CA GLU A 435 8.85 -2.04 12.63
C GLU A 435 9.35 -1.78 14.05
N ARG A 436 9.93 -0.60 14.32
CA ARG A 436 10.39 -0.22 15.67
C ARG A 436 9.26 -0.15 16.69
N LEU A 437 8.16 0.52 16.34
CA LEU A 437 7.00 0.62 17.22
C LEU A 437 6.43 -0.78 17.52
N GLN A 438 6.38 -1.65 16.51
CA GLN A 438 5.88 -3.01 16.68
C GLN A 438 6.82 -3.88 17.53
N GLY A 439 8.14 -3.77 17.33
CA GLY A 439 9.15 -4.45 18.15
C GLY A 439 9.05 -4.04 19.62
N LEU A 440 9.00 -2.73 19.88
CA LEU A 440 8.86 -2.20 21.25
C LEU A 440 7.55 -2.63 21.91
N SER A 441 6.43 -2.66 21.16
CA SER A 441 5.15 -3.16 21.66
C SER A 441 5.24 -4.64 22.03
N ARG A 442 5.88 -5.48 21.20
CA ARG A 442 6.09 -6.91 21.49
C ARG A 442 6.99 -7.12 22.70
N ASP A 443 8.08 -6.38 22.81
CA ASP A 443 9.02 -6.48 23.93
C ASP A 443 8.38 -6.06 25.25
N LEU A 444 7.54 -5.01 25.22
CA LEU A 444 6.73 -4.59 26.36
C LEU A 444 5.72 -5.66 26.76
N ALA A 445 4.97 -6.21 25.80
CA ALA A 445 4.00 -7.28 26.05
C ALA A 445 4.68 -8.55 26.61
N ALA A 446 5.83 -8.95 26.06
CA ALA A 446 6.60 -10.09 26.54
C ALA A 446 7.17 -9.86 27.94
N SER A 447 7.70 -8.66 28.22
CA SER A 447 8.18 -8.26 29.54
C SER A 447 7.06 -8.26 30.58
N PHE A 448 5.86 -7.85 30.17
CA PHE A 448 4.65 -7.89 30.97
C PHE A 448 4.27 -9.35 31.31
N GLN A 449 4.12 -10.21 30.30
CA GLN A 449 3.79 -11.63 30.50
C GLN A 449 4.81 -12.33 31.41
N LYS A 450 6.11 -12.06 31.23
CA LYS A 450 7.20 -12.67 32.00
C LYS A 450 7.24 -12.23 33.46
N ARG A 451 6.91 -10.95 33.77
CA ARG A 451 6.94 -10.43 35.15
C ARG A 451 5.68 -10.79 35.94
N PHE A 452 4.51 -10.89 35.30
CA PHE A 452 3.23 -10.92 36.03
C PHE A 452 2.36 -12.17 35.79
N GLY A 453 2.66 -13.01 34.80
CA GLY A 453 1.92 -14.26 34.54
C GLY A 453 0.42 -14.05 34.26
N THR A 454 -0.34 -15.13 34.10
CA THR A 454 -1.79 -15.15 33.85
C THR A 454 -2.63 -14.91 35.12
N GLN A 455 -2.20 -14.04 36.05
CA GLN A 455 -3.05 -13.62 37.17
C GLN A 455 -3.74 -12.29 36.82
N GLY A 456 -4.99 -12.42 36.37
CA GLY A 456 -5.78 -11.36 35.72
C GLY A 456 -6.32 -10.23 36.60
N ASP A 457 -5.61 -9.77 37.62
CA ASP A 457 -6.13 -8.67 38.46
C ASP A 457 -5.09 -7.70 39.05
N GLN A 458 -3.80 -7.81 38.72
CA GLN A 458 -2.81 -6.81 39.12
C GLN A 458 -2.66 -5.72 38.06
N ARG A 459 -3.30 -4.57 38.31
CA ARG A 459 -3.14 -3.37 37.48
C ARG A 459 -1.90 -2.60 37.91
N LEU A 460 -0.97 -2.39 36.98
CA LEU A 460 0.30 -1.69 37.24
C LEU A 460 0.12 -0.21 37.57
N THR A 461 1.02 0.31 38.39
CA THR A 461 1.15 1.75 38.66
C THR A 461 1.99 2.43 37.57
N ALA A 462 1.80 3.74 37.39
CA ALA A 462 2.57 4.52 36.41
C ALA A 462 4.10 4.44 36.62
N ALA A 463 4.57 4.21 37.85
CA ALA A 463 5.99 4.12 38.17
C ALA A 463 6.63 2.81 37.68
N GLU A 464 5.97 1.67 37.89
CA GLU A 464 6.44 0.35 37.43
C GLU A 464 6.47 0.26 35.90
N VAL A 465 5.51 0.95 35.27
CA VAL A 465 5.42 1.08 33.83
C VAL A 465 6.52 1.99 33.26
N THR A 466 6.82 3.09 33.95
CA THR A 466 7.95 3.95 33.64
C THR A 466 9.25 3.13 33.72
N GLU A 467 9.47 2.31 34.75
CA GLU A 467 10.65 1.46 34.85
C GLU A 467 10.79 0.46 33.67
N LEU A 468 9.68 -0.09 33.18
CA LEU A 468 9.67 -1.01 32.04
C LEU A 468 10.15 -0.36 30.74
N ILE A 469 9.73 0.87 30.45
CA ILE A 469 10.20 1.64 29.28
C ILE A 469 11.61 2.23 29.54
N HIS A 470 11.86 2.73 30.75
CA HIS A 470 13.07 3.44 31.14
C HIS A 470 14.25 2.54 31.56
N LYS A 471 14.17 1.23 31.35
CA LYS A 471 15.37 0.37 31.32
C LYS A 471 16.37 0.81 30.25
N HIS A 472 15.92 1.61 29.27
CA HIS A 472 16.74 2.25 28.28
C HIS A 472 17.06 3.69 28.70
N ASN A 473 18.32 4.12 28.55
CA ASN A 473 18.82 5.42 29.00
C ASN A 473 18.27 6.59 28.16
N ILE A 474 16.97 6.90 28.29
CA ILE A 474 16.33 8.10 27.69
C ILE A 474 17.11 9.36 28.05
N ARG A 475 17.63 9.44 29.28
CA ARG A 475 18.44 10.59 29.72
C ARG A 475 19.73 10.74 28.91
N ASP A 476 20.41 9.64 28.60
CA ASP A 476 21.65 9.67 27.82
C ASP A 476 21.35 9.96 26.35
N ILE A 477 20.30 9.34 25.79
CA ILE A 477 19.81 9.63 24.44
C ILE A 477 19.50 11.13 24.32
N ARG A 478 18.72 11.67 25.27
CA ARG A 478 18.33 13.08 25.27
C ARG A 478 19.54 14.00 25.33
N LYS A 479 20.49 13.72 26.22
CA LYS A 479 21.70 14.53 26.35
C LYS A 479 22.52 14.51 25.07
N ALA A 480 22.82 13.32 24.55
CA ALA A 480 23.58 13.17 23.31
C ALA A 480 22.88 13.83 22.12
N LEU A 481 21.55 13.73 22.05
CA LEU A 481 20.75 14.35 21.01
C LEU A 481 20.77 15.88 21.13
N SER A 482 20.62 16.44 22.33
CA SER A 482 20.72 17.88 22.57
C SER A 482 22.09 18.44 22.17
N ASP A 483 23.17 17.76 22.56
CA ASP A 483 24.54 18.14 22.17
C ASP A 483 24.69 18.11 20.64
N TYR A 484 24.11 17.10 19.98
CA TYR A 484 24.14 16.97 18.51
C TYR A 484 23.34 18.05 17.79
N LEU A 485 22.15 18.40 18.32
CA LEU A 485 21.25 19.38 17.72
C LEU A 485 21.82 20.79 17.72
N SER A 486 22.79 21.10 18.58
CA SER A 486 23.52 22.38 18.56
C SER A 486 24.22 22.69 17.22
N LEU A 487 24.51 21.65 16.41
CA LEU A 487 25.11 21.78 15.08
C LEU A 487 24.08 21.83 13.94
N LYS A 488 22.78 21.88 14.26
CA LYS A 488 21.67 21.90 13.31
C LYS A 488 20.88 23.21 13.45
N GLU A 489 20.25 23.63 12.36
CA GLU A 489 19.51 24.89 12.34
C GLU A 489 18.11 24.74 12.91
N SER A 490 17.37 23.71 12.49
CA SER A 490 16.03 23.44 13.03
C SER A 490 15.67 21.96 12.93
N VAL A 491 14.79 21.51 13.83
CA VAL A 491 14.23 20.17 13.85
C VAL A 491 12.72 20.24 13.65
N TRP A 492 12.21 19.46 12.71
CA TRP A 492 10.81 19.37 12.35
C TRP A 492 10.35 17.93 12.48
N VAL A 493 9.46 17.66 13.43
CA VAL A 493 8.82 16.36 13.59
C VAL A 493 7.37 16.47 13.11
N LEU A 494 7.05 15.76 12.03
CA LEU A 494 5.75 15.84 11.36
C LEU A 494 5.02 14.51 11.50
N PHE A 495 3.75 14.54 11.90
CA PHE A 495 2.93 13.34 12.10
C PHE A 495 1.68 13.36 11.22
N ASP A 496 1.51 12.36 10.36
CA ASP A 496 0.31 12.20 9.50
C ASP A 496 -0.21 10.75 9.53
N ASN A 497 -1.39 10.48 8.98
CA ASN A 497 -2.03 9.14 8.96
C ASN A 497 -2.41 8.53 10.32
N LEU A 498 -2.58 9.34 11.37
CA LEU A 498 -3.00 8.85 12.69
C LEU A 498 -4.39 8.19 12.69
N ASP A 499 -5.18 8.44 11.66
CA ASP A 499 -6.57 8.01 11.54
C ASP A 499 -6.81 6.70 10.77
N LYS A 500 -5.78 6.16 10.10
CA LYS A 500 -5.94 4.96 9.25
C LYS A 500 -6.16 3.66 10.04
N GLY A 501 -6.03 3.67 11.37
CA GLY A 501 -6.21 2.49 12.24
C GLY A 501 -7.55 2.33 12.92
N TRP A 502 -8.41 3.35 12.83
CA TRP A 502 -9.65 3.33 13.58
C TRP A 502 -10.77 2.66 12.80
N SER A 503 -11.55 1.85 13.51
CA SER A 503 -12.64 1.09 12.92
C SER A 503 -13.68 2.00 12.25
N SER A 504 -14.36 1.50 11.22
CA SER A 504 -15.51 2.17 10.61
C SER A 504 -16.71 2.31 11.56
N HIS A 505 -16.68 1.68 12.73
CA HIS A 505 -17.75 1.69 13.73
C HIS A 505 -17.63 2.83 14.75
N GLY A 506 -16.63 3.69 14.60
CA GLY A 506 -16.38 4.83 15.49
C GLY A 506 -15.06 4.73 16.23
N LEU A 507 -14.68 5.83 16.87
CA LEU A 507 -13.52 5.91 17.76
C LEU A 507 -13.85 5.30 19.11
N THR A 508 -12.92 4.51 19.65
CA THR A 508 -12.98 4.01 21.02
C THR A 508 -12.25 4.94 21.98
N ASP A 509 -12.54 4.85 23.28
CA ASP A 509 -11.86 5.67 24.30
C ASP A 509 -10.34 5.46 24.29
N ASP A 510 -9.88 4.25 23.99
CA ASP A 510 -8.46 3.93 23.86
C ASP A 510 -7.82 4.59 22.62
N ASP A 511 -8.56 4.78 21.52
CA ASP A 511 -8.06 5.48 20.33
C ASP A 511 -7.79 6.97 20.64
N ILE A 512 -8.68 7.59 21.41
CA ILE A 512 -8.53 8.96 21.91
C ILE A 512 -7.31 9.03 22.84
N LEU A 513 -7.14 8.03 23.71
CA LEU A 513 -6.02 7.96 24.65
C LEU A 513 -4.67 7.83 23.92
N ILE A 514 -4.59 7.00 22.87
CA ILE A 514 -3.41 6.89 21.99
C ILE A 514 -3.07 8.24 21.36
N LEU A 515 -4.05 8.90 20.74
CA LEU A 515 -3.84 10.18 20.07
C LEU A 515 -3.44 11.28 21.04
N ARG A 516 -4.08 11.34 22.21
CA ARG A 516 -3.74 12.29 23.26
C ARG A 516 -2.32 12.05 23.78
N GLY A 517 -1.95 10.80 24.04
CA GLY A 517 -0.61 10.43 24.49
C GLY A 517 0.47 10.80 23.46
N LEU A 518 0.19 10.62 22.17
CA LEU A 518 1.06 11.06 21.08
C LEU A 518 1.25 12.58 21.06
N ILE A 519 0.15 13.35 21.15
CA ILE A 519 0.19 14.82 21.13
C ILE A 519 0.93 15.35 22.38
N ASP A 520 0.67 14.75 23.54
CA ASP A 520 1.31 15.14 24.80
C ASP A 520 2.81 14.82 24.77
N ALA A 521 3.22 13.67 24.24
CA ALA A 521 4.62 13.33 24.02
C ALA A 521 5.32 14.31 23.06
N ALA A 522 4.69 14.62 21.92
CA ALA A 522 5.23 15.55 20.93
C ALA A 522 5.41 16.97 21.53
N ARG A 523 4.43 17.46 22.30
CA ARG A 523 4.51 18.75 23.01
C ARG A 523 5.57 18.74 24.10
N LYS A 524 5.70 17.64 24.84
CA LYS A 524 6.69 17.50 25.92
C LYS A 524 8.11 17.58 25.35
N ILE A 525 8.41 16.84 24.29
CA ILE A 525 9.72 16.88 23.62
C ILE A 525 10.00 18.27 23.04
N GLN A 526 9.03 18.88 22.37
CA GLN A 526 9.17 20.22 21.81
C GLN A 526 9.55 21.24 22.89
N ARG A 527 8.81 21.29 24.01
CA ARG A 527 9.09 22.20 25.13
C ARG A 527 10.46 21.96 25.75
N GLN A 528 10.85 20.70 25.92
CA GLN A 528 12.15 20.34 26.48
C GLN A 528 13.29 20.82 25.58
N MET A 529 13.24 20.53 24.27
CA MET A 529 14.28 20.95 23.34
C MET A 529 14.35 22.47 23.15
N GLN A 530 13.20 23.15 23.12
CA GLN A 530 13.15 24.62 23.09
C GLN A 530 13.72 25.25 24.37
N SER A 531 13.53 24.62 25.54
CA SER A 531 14.13 25.09 26.79
C SER A 531 15.66 24.96 26.81
N GLU A 532 16.20 24.05 25.99
CA GLU A 532 17.64 23.88 25.75
C GLU A 532 18.14 24.73 24.55
N ALA A 533 17.34 25.71 24.11
CA ALA A 533 17.62 26.68 23.04
C ALA A 533 17.71 26.11 21.62
N HIS A 534 17.10 24.95 21.35
CA HIS A 534 17.00 24.39 20.00
C HIS A 534 15.73 24.87 19.29
N ASP A 535 15.82 25.23 18.00
CA ASP A 535 14.65 25.48 17.16
C ASP A 535 13.97 24.15 16.80
N PHE A 536 12.97 23.79 17.60
CA PHE A 536 12.29 22.50 17.54
C PHE A 536 10.79 22.69 17.32
N ASN A 537 10.24 22.04 16.29
CA ASN A 537 8.86 22.19 15.87
C ASN A 537 8.20 20.81 15.69
N CYS A 538 7.11 20.56 16.41
CA CYS A 538 6.27 19.38 16.25
C CYS A 538 4.95 19.77 15.60
N VAL A 539 4.58 19.13 14.49
CA VAL A 539 3.29 19.37 13.82
C VAL A 539 2.53 18.07 13.68
N VAL A 540 1.37 17.99 14.32
CA VAL A 540 0.49 16.82 14.27
C VAL A 540 -0.70 17.11 13.36
N PHE A 541 -0.95 16.21 12.40
CA PHE A 541 -2.08 16.30 11.48
C PHE A 541 -3.18 15.35 11.93
N VAL A 542 -4.36 15.90 12.27
CA VAL A 542 -5.48 15.16 12.87
C VAL A 542 -6.75 15.40 12.07
N ARG A 543 -7.67 14.42 12.06
CA ARG A 543 -8.98 14.63 11.46
C ARG A 543 -9.93 15.41 12.37
N ASN A 544 -10.82 16.17 11.73
CA ASN A 544 -11.75 17.04 12.44
C ASN A 544 -12.75 16.29 13.33
N ASP A 545 -13.24 15.14 12.87
CA ASP A 545 -14.16 14.29 13.63
C ASP A 545 -13.53 13.72 14.90
N VAL A 546 -12.20 13.62 14.95
CA VAL A 546 -11.47 13.11 16.12
C VAL A 546 -11.13 14.22 17.09
N TYR A 547 -10.80 15.40 16.59
CA TYR A 547 -10.50 16.57 17.42
C TYR A 547 -11.73 17.14 18.15
N GLN A 548 -12.92 16.91 17.61
CA GLN A 548 -14.18 17.42 18.18
C GLN A 548 -14.75 16.54 19.30
N LEU A 549 -14.22 15.34 19.48
CA LEU A 549 -14.51 14.43 20.60
C LEU A 549 -13.55 14.71 21.75
#